data_AF-A0A1V4YRR6-F1
#
_entry.id   AF-A0A1V4YRR6-F1
#
_cell.length_a   1.000
_cell.length_b   1.000
_cell.length_c   1.000
_cell.angle_alpha   90.00
_cell.angle_beta   90.00
_cell.angle_gamma   90.00
#
_symmetry.space_group_name_H-M   'P 1'
#
loop_
_entity.id
_entity.type
_entity.pdbx_description
1 polymer ?
#
loop_
_entity_poly.entity_id
_entity_poly.type
_entity_poly.pdbx_seq_one_letter_code
_entity_poly.pdbx_strand_id
1 'polypeptide(L)' 'MSVNIKEANLEAITHSIAFMEKDENCDKELLKKLKEERDKLLKELNVSI' A
#
# COMPACT_ATOMS: atom_id res chain seq x y z
N MET A 1 19.11 10.16 9.24
CA MET A 1 18.43 8.88 8.97
C MET A 1 17.86 8.97 7.58
N SER A 2 18.33 8.14 6.65
CA SER A 2 17.82 8.16 5.27
C SER A 2 16.42 7.57 5.30
N VAL A 3 15.40 8.39 5.09
CA VAL A 3 14.03 7.88 4.88
C VAL A 3 14.09 7.00 3.65
N ASN A 4 13.86 5.70 3.83
CA ASN A 4 13.72 4.80 2.71
C ASN A 4 12.37 5.10 2.06
N ILE A 5 12.41 5.88 0.98
CA ILE A 5 11.21 6.38 0.27
C ILE A 5 10.26 5.23 -0.07
N LYS A 6 10.80 4.04 -0.35
CA LYS A 6 10.01 2.84 -0.64
C LYS A 6 9.24 2.35 0.59
N GLU A 7 9.83 2.38 1.78
CA GLU A 7 9.15 2.02 3.04
C GLU A 7 8.09 3.04 3.41
N ALA A 8 8.37 4.34 3.25
CA ALA A 8 7.39 5.40 3.47
C ALA A 8 6.19 5.28 2.52
N ASN A 9 6.43 4.95 1.25
CA ASN A 9 5.38 4.70 0.27
C ASN A 9 4.56 3.45 0.62
N LEU A 10 5.21 2.39 1.09
CA LEU A 10 4.54 1.16 1.52
C LEU A 10 3.61 1.44 2.71
N GLU A 11 4.08 2.21 3.69
CA GLU A 11 3.30 2.61 4.86
C GLU A 11 2.10 3.47 4.45
N ALA A 12 2.31 4.49 3.60
CA ALA A 12 1.24 5.36 3.11
C ALA A 12 0.13 4.56 2.40
N ILE A 13 0.50 3.67 1.47
CA ILE A 13 -0.45 2.84 0.73
C ILE A 13 -1.19 1.89 1.67
N THR A 14 -0.49 1.28 2.64
CA THR A 14 -1.12 0.39 3.62
C THR A 14 -2.15 1.13 4.46
N HIS A 15 -1.83 2.36 4.88
CA HIS A 15 -2.73 3.20 5.66
C HIS A 15 -3.94 3.65 4.83
N SER A 16 -3.73 4.01 3.56
CA SER A 16 -4.81 4.34 2.62
C SER A 16 -5.75 3.14 2.38
N ILE A 17 -5.20 1.94 2.18
CA ILE A 17 -6.00 0.70 2.04
C ILE A 17 -6.84 0.48 3.30
N ALA A 18 -6.24 0.58 4.49
CA ALA A 18 -6.96 0.35 5.75
C ALA A 18 -8.07 1.40 6.01
N PHE A 19 -7.83 2.65 5.62
CA PHE A 19 -8.83 3.70 5.67
C PHE A 19 -10.00 3.40 4.72
N MET A 20 -9.67 2.99 3.49
CA MET A 20 -10.63 2.63 2.47
C MET A 20 -11.42 1.35 2.81
N GLU A 21 -10.81 0.33 3.42
CA GLU A 21 -11.51 -0.88 3.86
C GLU A 21 -12.49 -0.63 5.02
N LYS A 22 -12.29 0.45 5.78
CA LYS A 22 -13.24 0.90 6.80
C LYS A 22 -14.39 1.72 6.23
N ASP A 23 -14.23 2.24 5.02
CA ASP A 23 -15.26 3.04 4.35
C ASP A 23 -16.22 2.11 3.57
N GLU A 24 -17.50 2.12 3.95
CA GLU A 24 -18.52 1.25 3.34
C GLU A 24 -18.79 1.56 1.87
N ASN A 25 -18.41 2.76 1.40
CA ASN A 25 -18.62 3.24 0.04
C ASN A 25 -17.31 3.27 -0.78
N CYS A 26 -16.30 2.52 -0.34
CA CYS A 26 -15.01 2.48 -0.99
C CYS A 26 -15.07 1.90 -2.41
N ASP A 27 -14.44 2.62 -3.34
CA ASP A 27 -14.18 2.16 -4.70
C ASP A 27 -13.32 0.89 -4.71
N LYS A 28 -13.97 -0.25 -4.98
CA LYS A 28 -13.32 -1.57 -5.03
C LYS A 28 -12.22 -1.64 -6.08
N GLU A 29 -12.35 -0.90 -7.19
CA GLU A 29 -11.32 -0.83 -8.23
C GLU A 29 -10.09 -0.07 -7.73
N LEU A 30 -10.28 1.06 -7.04
CA LEU A 30 -9.19 1.84 -6.46
C LEU A 30 -8.47 1.04 -5.37
N LEU A 31 -9.23 0.35 -4.52
CA LEU A 31 -8.69 -0.54 -3.49
C LEU A 31 -7.84 -1.67 -4.10
N LYS A 32 -8.30 -2.25 -5.21
CA LYS A 32 -7.54 -3.29 -5.93
C LYS A 32 -6.21 -2.74 -6.46
N LYS A 33 -6.22 -1.57 -7.12
CA LYS A 33 -4.99 -0.92 -7.63
C LYS A 33 -4.00 -0.61 -6.50
N LEU A 34 -4.49 -0.12 -5.37
CA LEU A 34 -3.63 0.14 -4.19
C LEU A 34 -3.01 -1.15 -3.64
N LYS A 35 -3.78 -2.25 -3.58
CA LYS A 35 -3.27 -3.56 -3.18
C LYS A 35 -2.19 -4.08 -4.15
N GLU A 36 -2.38 -3.89 -5.46
CA GLU A 36 -1.39 -4.26 -6.49
C GLU A 36 -0.10 -3.43 -6.39
N GLU A 37 -0.20 -2.11 -6.19
CA GLU A 37 0.97 -1.25 -6.00
C GLU A 37 1.73 -1.59 -4.72
N ARG A 38 1.02 -1.88 -3.63
CA ARG A 38 1.61 -2.37 -2.38
C ARG A 38 2.38 -3.69 -2.57
N ASP A 39 1.83 -4.62 -3.35
CA ASP A 39 2.50 -5.90 -3.66
C ASP A 39 3.76 -5.70 -4.49
N LYS A 40 3.73 -4.80 -5.49
CA LYS A 40 4.93 -4.43 -6.26
C LYS A 40 5.99 -3.79 -5.37
N LEU A 41 5.61 -2.87 -4.48
CA LEU A 41 6.53 -2.25 -3.53
C LEU A 41 7.15 -3.26 -2.57
N LEU A 42 6.36 -4.23 -2.08
CA LEU A 42 6.89 -5.34 -1.26
C LEU A 42 7.92 -6.18 -2.01
N LYS A 43 7.64 -6.53 -3.27
CA LYS A 43 8.59 -7.24 -4.14
C LYS A 43 9.85 -6.41 -4.40
N GLU A 44 9.71 -5.11 -4.64
CA GLU A 44 10.84 -4.19 -4.85
C GLU A 44 11.69 -3.96 -3.60
N LEU A 45 11.07 -3.96 -2.43
CA LEU A 45 11.75 -3.93 -1.15
C LEU A 45 12.41 -5.28 -0.82
N ASN A 46 12.17 -6.30 -1.64
CA ASN A 46 12.62 -7.68 -1.44
C ASN A 46 12.26 -8.22 -0.04
N VAL A 47 11.17 -7.69 0.53
CA VAL A 47 10.56 -8.19 1.75
C VAL A 47 9.72 -9.39 1.33
N SER A 48 10.40 -10.48 0.98
CA SER A 48 9.76 -11.78 0.87
C SER A 48 9.34 -12.19 2.29
N ILE A 49 8.02 -12.30 2.49
CA ILE A 49 7.46 -13.00 3.65
C ILE A 49 7.15 -14.45 3.26
#